data_AF-A0A2M6P0D8-F1
#
_entry.id   AF-A0A2M6P0D8-F1
#
_cell.length_a   1.000
_cell.length_b   1.000
_cell.length_c   1.000
_cell.angle_alpha   90.00
_cell.angle_beta   90.00
_cell.angle_gamma   90.00
#
_symmetry.space_group_name_H-M   'P 1'
#
loop_
_entity.id
_entity.type
_entity.pdbx_description
1 polymer ?
#
loop_
_entity_poly.entity_id
_entity_poly.type
_entity_poly.pdbx_seq_one_letter_code
_entity_poly.pdbx_strand_id
1 'polypeptide(L)'
;MPNNVHGILEIINEKTYVDELNDNVRNNNNVHGNTNVRGNNHVGTGRDLSLPLDAHQHIFNQKNTPQKIKIKSLSELIGAYKTTTSKLIHHIPFPHFAWQRSFHDHIIQNDKALRNIHNYIINNPKHWNEDIFYKP
;
A
#
# COMPACT_ATOMS: atom_id res chain seq x y z
N MET A 1 -21.72 -7.91 7.33
CA MET A 1 -21.90 -6.71 6.47
C MET A 1 -20.70 -6.48 5.54
N PRO A 2 -20.91 -6.01 4.28
CA PRO A 2 -19.83 -5.60 3.35
C PRO A 2 -19.25 -4.21 3.64
N ASN A 3 -19.51 -3.61 4.80
CA ASN A 3 -19.25 -2.18 5.05
C ASN A 3 -17.79 -1.84 5.37
N ASN A 4 -16.94 -2.85 5.62
CA ASN A 4 -15.55 -2.68 6.05
C ASN A 4 -14.60 -3.54 5.22
N VAL A 5 -13.39 -3.03 5.02
CA VAL A 5 -12.29 -3.77 4.39
C VAL A 5 -11.38 -4.30 5.49
N HIS A 6 -11.07 -5.60 5.42
CA HIS A 6 -10.11 -6.25 6.31
C HIS A 6 -8.83 -6.58 5.52
N GLY A 7 -7.69 -6.46 6.17
CA GLY A 7 -6.39 -6.79 5.60
C GLY A 7 -5.40 -7.21 6.67
N ILE A 8 -4.38 -7.95 6.26
CA ILE A 8 -3.26 -8.34 7.11
C ILE A 8 -2.03 -7.64 6.54
N LEU A 9 -1.29 -6.94 7.41
CA LEU A 9 -0.01 -6.34 7.06
C LEU A 9 1.09 -7.15 7.71
N GLU A 10 1.97 -7.71 6.89
CA GLU A 10 3.16 -8.40 7.35
C GLU A 10 4.33 -7.43 7.43
N ILE A 11 5.03 -7.42 8.57
CA ILE A 11 6.23 -6.62 8.77
C ILE A 11 7.42 -7.55 8.57
N ILE A 12 8.03 -7.45 7.39
CA ILE A 12 9.27 -8.15 7.06
C ILE A 12 10.46 -7.33 7.54
N ASN A 13 11.49 -8.00 8.07
CA ASN A 13 12.73 -7.33 8.42
C ASN A 13 13.59 -7.08 7.16
N GLU A 14 14.49 -6.09 7.22
CA GLU A 14 15.31 -5.67 6.07
C GLU A 14 16.17 -6.81 5.49
N LYS A 15 16.63 -7.73 6.34
CA LYS A 15 17.43 -8.88 5.90
C LYS A 15 16.61 -9.82 5.01
N THR A 16 15.39 -10.14 5.44
CA THR A 16 14.44 -10.94 4.67
C THR A 16 14.07 -10.26 3.34
N TYR A 17 13.90 -8.93 3.31
CA TYR A 17 13.59 -8.20 2.07
C TYR A 17 14.73 -8.23 1.05
N VAL A 18 15.98 -8.08 1.49
CA VAL A 18 17.15 -8.13 0.60
C VAL A 18 17.36 -9.54 0.03
N ASP A 19 17.11 -10.58 0.83
CA ASP A 19 17.18 -11.97 0.38
C ASP A 19 16.12 -12.26 -0.71
N GLU A 20 14.88 -11.80 -0.52
CA GLU A 20 13.80 -11.92 -1.52
C GLU A 20 14.10 -11.16 -2.83
N LEU A 21 14.70 -9.97 -2.75
CA LEU A 21 15.12 -9.24 -3.95
C LEU A 21 16.25 -9.96 -4.70
N ASN A 22 17.23 -10.50 -3.97
CA ASN A 22 18.37 -11.19 -4.57
C ASN A 22 17.95 -12.50 -5.28
N ASP A 23 16.98 -13.23 -4.72
CA ASP A 23 16.42 -14.42 -5.35
C ASP A 23 15.62 -14.07 -6.62
N ASN A 24 14.88 -12.96 -6.60
CA ASN A 24 14.17 -12.45 -7.78
C ASN A 24 15.13 -11.92 -8.87
N VAL A 25 16.28 -11.34 -8.51
CA VAL A 25 17.31 -10.89 -9.48
C VAL A 25 18.05 -12.08 -10.09
N ARG A 26 18.36 -13.11 -9.31
CA ARG A 26 18.94 -14.37 -9.84
C ARG A 26 18.03 -15.03 -10.88
N ASN A 27 16.71 -14.96 -10.69
CA ASN A 27 15.74 -15.55 -11.61
C ASN A 27 15.43 -14.69 -12.85
N ASN A 28 15.75 -13.38 -12.84
CA ASN A 28 15.46 -12.45 -13.95
C ASN A 28 16.63 -12.18 -14.90
N ASN A 29 17.84 -12.65 -14.60
CA ASN A 29 19.01 -12.43 -15.47
C ASN A 29 19.03 -13.28 -16.75
N ASN A 30 17.89 -13.84 -17.18
CA ASN A 30 17.76 -14.61 -18.42
C ASN A 30 16.76 -13.99 -19.43
N VAL A 31 16.46 -12.70 -19.33
CA VAL A 31 15.70 -11.98 -20.36
C VAL A 31 16.49 -10.75 -20.84
N HIS A 32 17.23 -10.94 -21.92
CA HIS A 32 17.73 -9.86 -22.76
C HIS A 32 16.54 -9.19 -23.45
N GLY A 33 16.21 -7.96 -23.04
CA GLY A 33 15.09 -7.20 -23.62
C GLY A 33 15.22 -5.71 -23.33
N ASN A 34 16.00 -5.03 -24.14
CA ASN A 34 16.22 -3.59 -24.14
C ASN A 34 14.97 -2.86 -24.67
N THR A 35 14.25 -2.09 -23.84
CA THR A 35 13.35 -1.03 -24.33
C THR A 35 13.33 0.18 -23.39
N ASN A 36 14.01 1.24 -23.81
CA ASN A 36 13.83 2.61 -23.34
C ASN A 36 12.38 3.06 -23.55
N VAL A 37 11.66 3.38 -22.47
CA VAL A 37 10.44 4.20 -22.55
C VAL A 37 10.53 5.32 -21.52
N ARG A 38 10.90 6.50 -22.03
CA ARG A 38 10.90 7.78 -21.34
C ARG A 38 9.45 8.27 -21.22
N GLY A 39 8.82 8.06 -20.07
CA GLY A 39 7.47 8.54 -19.76
C GLY A 39 7.48 9.39 -18.49
N ASN A 40 7.58 10.71 -18.65
CA ASN A 40 7.46 11.68 -17.56
C ASN A 40 6.00 11.77 -17.11
N ASN A 41 5.55 10.86 -16.25
CA ASN A 41 4.24 10.96 -15.61
C ASN A 41 4.39 11.58 -14.22
N HIS A 42 4.35 12.92 -14.17
CA HIS A 42 4.22 13.67 -12.93
C HIS A 42 2.85 13.36 -12.28
N VAL A 43 2.86 12.50 -11.26
CA VAL A 43 1.72 12.32 -10.36
C VAL A 43 1.93 13.17 -9.12
N GLY A 44 1.05 14.16 -8.91
CA GLY A 44 1.07 15.00 -7.73
C GLY A 44 0.87 14.17 -6.47
N THR A 45 1.86 14.18 -5.58
CA THR A 45 1.79 13.58 -4.24
C THR A 45 0.98 14.50 -3.34
N GLY A 46 -0.25 14.11 -2.99
CA GLY A 46 -1.11 14.90 -2.08
C GLY A 46 -0.60 15.03 -0.64
N ARG A 47 0.61 14.55 -0.32
CA ARG A 47 1.23 14.59 1.02
C ARG A 47 2.71 14.92 1.06
N ASP A 48 3.41 14.80 -0.07
CA ASP A 48 4.82 15.18 -0.14
C ASP A 48 4.88 16.54 -0.85
N LEU A 49 5.61 17.49 -0.25
CA LEU A 49 5.86 18.81 -0.82
C LEU A 49 6.35 18.62 -2.27
N SER A 50 5.69 19.28 -3.22
CA SER A 50 6.17 19.38 -4.60
C SER A 50 7.63 19.81 -4.60
N LEU A 51 8.49 19.08 -5.33
CA LEU A 51 9.86 19.50 -5.59
C LEU A 51 9.84 20.94 -6.12
N PRO A 52 10.59 21.89 -5.53
CA PRO A 52 10.69 23.24 -6.07
C PRO A 52 11.19 23.17 -7.51
N LEU A 53 10.49 23.87 -8.41
CA LEU A 53 10.72 23.87 -9.86
C LEU A 53 12.07 24.51 -10.26
N ASP A 54 12.82 25.07 -9.30
CA ASP A 54 14.04 25.86 -9.54
C ASP A 54 15.36 25.05 -9.45
N ALA A 55 15.30 23.72 -9.41
CA ALA A 55 16.49 22.88 -9.31
C ALA A 55 17.20 22.59 -10.65
N HIS A 56 16.97 23.37 -11.71
CA HIS A 56 17.50 23.05 -13.04
C HIS A 56 18.97 23.42 -13.29
N GLN A 57 19.71 23.94 -12.31
CA GLN A 57 21.13 24.27 -12.47
C GLN A 57 22.07 23.66 -11.41
N HIS A 58 21.83 22.44 -10.92
CA HIS A 58 22.81 21.73 -10.05
C HIS A 58 22.82 20.19 -10.22
N ILE A 59 22.50 19.67 -11.41
CA ILE A 59 22.33 18.22 -11.66
C ILE A 59 23.63 17.40 -11.61
N PHE A 60 24.82 17.98 -11.61
CA PHE A 60 26.08 17.22 -11.74
C PHE A 60 26.88 16.95 -10.46
N ASN A 61 26.35 17.14 -9.25
CA ASN A 61 27.20 16.95 -8.05
C ASN A 61 26.50 16.49 -6.76
N GLN A 62 25.45 15.67 -6.83
CA GLN A 62 24.92 15.01 -5.61
C GLN A 62 25.26 13.52 -5.58
N LYS A 63 26.50 13.30 -5.15
CA LYS A 63 27.04 12.05 -4.64
C LYS A 63 26.08 11.46 -3.59
N ASN A 64 25.69 10.21 -3.79
CA ASN A 64 25.55 9.15 -2.79
C ASN A 64 25.33 9.61 -1.34
N THR A 65 24.21 10.29 -1.05
CA THR A 65 23.69 10.33 0.31
C THR A 65 22.84 9.09 0.48
N PRO A 66 23.07 8.23 1.50
CA PRO A 66 22.15 7.16 1.80
C PRO A 66 20.81 7.83 2.11
N GLN A 67 19.84 7.65 1.20
CA GLN A 67 18.49 8.19 1.41
C GLN A 67 18.00 7.58 2.72
N LYS A 68 17.87 8.43 3.75
CA LYS A 68 17.36 8.01 5.05
C LYS A 68 15.97 7.43 4.82
N ILE A 69 15.84 6.11 4.98
CA ILE A 69 14.56 5.42 4.81
C ILE A 69 13.62 6.02 5.86
N LYS A 70 12.67 6.85 5.41
CA LYS A 70 11.65 7.41 6.29
C LYS A 70 10.65 6.29 6.57
N ILE A 71 10.74 5.69 7.75
CA ILE A 71 9.74 4.73 8.24
C ILE A 71 8.41 5.47 8.33
N LYS A 72 7.43 5.04 7.52
CA LYS A 72 6.07 5.58 7.54
C LYS A 72 5.29 4.88 8.65
N SER A 73 4.50 5.66 9.37
CA SER A 73 3.57 5.11 10.36
C SER A 73 2.44 4.30 9.70
N LEU A 74 1.81 3.41 10.45
CA LEU A 74 0.63 2.67 9.99
C LEU A 74 -0.49 3.63 9.54
N SER A 75 -0.70 4.71 10.29
CA SER A 75 -1.69 5.75 9.96
C SER A 75 -1.41 6.44 8.62
N GLU A 76 -0.14 6.71 8.29
CA GLU A 76 0.22 7.28 6.99
C GLU A 76 -0.08 6.30 5.85
N LEU A 77 0.24 5.02 6.03
CA LEU A 77 -0.02 3.96 5.05
C LEU A 77 -1.52 3.80 4.81
N ILE A 78 -2.32 3.62 5.87
CA ILE A 78 -3.78 3.50 5.76
C ILE A 78 -4.39 4.77 5.17
N GLY A 79 -3.89 5.94 5.56
CA GLY A 79 -4.29 7.18 4.94
C GLY A 79 -4.04 7.16 3.44
N ALA A 80 -2.85 6.74 2.99
CA ALA A 80 -2.50 6.76 1.57
C ALA A 80 -3.34 5.77 0.77
N TYR A 81 -3.61 4.60 1.36
CA TYR A 81 -4.54 3.60 0.83
C TYR A 81 -5.93 4.23 0.63
N LYS A 82 -6.56 4.74 1.70
CA LYS A 82 -7.90 5.33 1.64
C LYS A 82 -8.01 6.48 0.63
N THR A 83 -7.02 7.38 0.58
CA THR A 83 -7.01 8.50 -0.37
C THR A 83 -6.92 8.00 -1.82
N THR A 84 -6.00 7.06 -2.10
CA THR A 84 -5.78 6.55 -3.45
C THR A 84 -7.00 5.77 -3.94
N THR A 85 -7.54 4.87 -3.12
CA THR A 85 -8.73 4.10 -3.48
C THR A 85 -9.96 4.99 -3.61
N SER A 86 -10.16 5.98 -2.72
CA SER A 86 -11.26 6.93 -2.86
C SER A 86 -11.20 7.64 -4.21
N LYS A 87 -10.02 8.14 -4.62
CA LYS A 87 -9.87 8.80 -5.92
C LYS A 87 -10.29 7.87 -7.06
N LEU A 88 -9.85 6.62 -7.05
CA LEU A 88 -10.21 5.63 -8.06
C LEU A 88 -11.70 5.30 -8.07
N ILE A 89 -12.33 5.13 -6.90
CA ILE A 89 -13.76 4.80 -6.80
C ILE A 89 -14.63 5.95 -7.31
N HIS A 90 -14.28 7.20 -7.02
CA HIS A 90 -15.04 8.35 -7.51
C HIS A 90 -14.92 8.58 -9.03
N HIS A 91 -13.98 7.91 -9.71
CA HIS A 91 -13.94 7.87 -11.17
C HIS A 91 -14.94 6.86 -11.77
N ILE A 92 -15.54 6.00 -10.95
CA ILE A 92 -16.59 5.05 -11.31
C ILE A 92 -17.93 5.66 -10.84
N PRO A 93 -19.10 5.33 -11.43
CA PRO A 93 -20.41 5.83 -11.01
C PRO A 93 -20.85 5.30 -9.62
N PHE A 94 -20.07 5.61 -8.59
CA PHE A 94 -20.34 5.32 -7.18
C PHE A 94 -20.14 6.59 -6.32
N PRO A 95 -20.96 7.64 -6.54
CA PRO A 95 -20.72 8.99 -6.01
C PRO A 95 -20.91 9.12 -4.49
N HIS A 96 -21.55 8.14 -3.85
CA HIS A 96 -21.84 8.16 -2.41
C HIS A 96 -20.81 7.41 -1.58
N PHE A 97 -19.69 7.00 -2.19
CA PHE A 97 -18.64 6.30 -1.46
C PHE A 97 -18.01 7.17 -0.39
N ALA A 98 -18.06 6.70 0.85
CA ALA A 98 -17.32 7.29 1.94
C ALA A 98 -16.72 6.19 2.81
N TRP A 99 -15.47 6.39 3.21
CA TRP A 99 -14.85 5.56 4.25
C TRP A 99 -15.47 5.89 5.60
N GLN A 100 -15.64 4.86 6.44
CA GLN A 100 -15.82 5.08 7.87
C GLN A 100 -14.62 5.85 8.46
N ARG A 101 -14.91 6.71 9.43
CA ARG A 101 -13.88 7.48 10.16
C ARG A 101 -12.96 6.51 10.92
N SER A 102 -11.67 6.80 10.90
CA SER A 102 -10.62 5.99 11.55
C SER A 102 -10.45 4.58 10.94
N PHE A 103 -9.56 3.78 11.53
CA PHE A 103 -9.37 2.36 11.25
C PHE A 103 -9.14 1.62 12.57
N HIS A 104 -9.33 0.31 12.56
CA HIS A 104 -9.01 -0.57 13.68
C HIS A 104 -7.81 -1.44 13.29
N ASP A 105 -6.82 -1.52 14.17
CA ASP A 105 -5.64 -2.35 14.01
C ASP A 105 -5.49 -3.32 15.18
N HIS A 106 -4.83 -4.45 14.91
CA HIS A 106 -4.55 -5.49 15.89
C HIS A 106 -3.21 -6.15 15.55
N ILE A 107 -2.33 -6.28 16.54
CA ILE A 107 -1.00 -6.88 16.34
C ILE A 107 -1.12 -8.40 16.44
N ILE A 108 -0.77 -9.09 15.35
CA ILE A 108 -0.76 -10.56 15.27
C ILE A 108 0.65 -11.05 15.61
N GLN A 109 0.81 -11.78 16.72
CA GLN A 109 2.13 -12.21 17.21
C GLN A 109 2.34 -13.73 17.19
N ASN A 110 1.34 -14.51 16.80
CA ASN A 110 1.44 -15.97 16.75
C ASN A 110 0.53 -16.59 15.67
N ASP A 111 0.86 -17.82 15.28
CA ASP A 111 0.16 -18.55 14.21
C ASP A 111 -1.30 -18.84 14.53
N LYS A 112 -1.65 -18.99 15.82
CA LYS A 112 -3.04 -19.21 16.22
C LYS A 112 -3.88 -17.96 15.95
N ALA A 113 -3.38 -16.79 16.33
CA ALA A 113 -4.02 -15.51 16.06
C ALA A 113 -4.12 -15.25 14.56
N LEU A 114 -3.05 -15.53 13.81
CA LEU A 114 -3.02 -15.40 12.35
C LEU A 114 -4.11 -16.26 11.70
N ARG A 115 -4.16 -17.56 12.02
CA ARG A 115 -5.18 -18.48 11.49
C ARG A 115 -6.59 -18.04 11.84
N ASN A 116 -6.83 -17.57 13.07
CA ASN A 116 -8.15 -17.11 13.49
C ASN A 116 -8.60 -15.88 12.69
N ILE A 117 -7.73 -14.88 12.55
CA ILE A 117 -8.03 -13.66 11.80
C ILE A 117 -8.23 -13.97 10.32
N HIS A 118 -7.36 -14.80 9.75
CA HIS A 118 -7.48 -15.26 8.37
C HIS A 118 -8.82 -15.97 8.13
N ASN A 119 -9.19 -16.90 9.02
CA ASN A 119 -10.47 -17.61 8.95
C ASN A 119 -11.65 -16.66 9.10
N TYR A 120 -11.56 -15.66 9.97
CA TYR A 120 -12.58 -14.62 10.10
C TYR A 120 -12.74 -13.84 8.79
N ILE A 121 -11.65 -13.35 8.19
CA ILE A 121 -11.70 -12.56 6.95
C ILE A 121 -12.34 -13.35 5.81
N ILE A 122 -11.98 -14.63 5.66
CA ILE A 122 -12.52 -15.49 4.60
C ILE A 122 -14.00 -15.82 4.81
N ASN A 123 -14.41 -16.07 6.05
CA ASN A 123 -15.77 -16.53 6.33
C ASN A 123 -16.76 -15.40 6.58
N ASN A 124 -16.31 -14.20 6.98
CA ASN A 124 -17.17 -13.05 7.25
C ASN A 124 -18.15 -12.74 6.09
N PRO A 125 -17.74 -12.75 4.80
CA PRO A 125 -18.66 -12.57 3.69
C PRO A 125 -19.87 -13.51 3.68
N LYS A 126 -19.68 -14.76 4.10
CA LYS A 126 -20.76 -15.77 4.15
C LYS A 126 -21.78 -15.46 5.25
N HIS A 127 -21.33 -14.83 6.33
CA HIS A 127 -22.16 -14.49 7.49
C HIS A 127 -22.80 -13.09 7.40
N TRP A 128 -22.67 -12.39 6.26
CA TRP A 128 -23.19 -11.03 6.16
C TRP A 128 -24.70 -10.91 6.33
N ASN A 129 -25.47 -11.90 5.86
CA ASN A 129 -26.93 -11.89 5.96
C ASN A 129 -27.42 -12.17 7.40
N GLU A 130 -26.54 -12.71 8.25
CA GLU A 130 -26.79 -13.04 9.65
C GLU A 130 -26.37 -11.91 10.61
N ASP A 131 -25.77 -10.84 10.06
CA ASP A 131 -25.22 -9.73 10.84
C ASP A 131 -26.34 -8.79 11.30
N ILE A 132 -26.35 -8.46 12.60
CA ILE A 132 -27.36 -7.60 13.23
C ILE A 132 -27.45 -6.20 12.64
N PHE A 133 -26.39 -5.75 11.97
CA PHE A 133 -26.34 -4.46 11.33
C PHE A 133 -26.70 -4.53 9.84
N TYR A 134 -26.82 -5.72 9.25
CA TYR A 134 -27.19 -5.93 7.85
C TYR A 134 -28.55 -5.29 7.53
N LYS A 135 -28.55 -4.43 6.52
CA LYS A 135 -29.78 -3.86 5.93
C LYS A 135 -29.88 -4.38 4.50
N PRO A 136 -31.00 -5.03 4.12
CA PRO A 136 -31.22 -5.53 2.76
C PRO A 136 -31.40 -4.39 1.75
#